data_AF-A0A356KE89-F1
#
_entry.id   AF-A0A356KE89-F1
#
_cell.length_a   1.000
_cell.length_b   1.000
_cell.length_c   1.000
_cell.angle_alpha   90.00
_cell.angle_beta   90.00
_cell.angle_gamma   90.00
#
_symmetry.space_group_name_H-M   'P 1'
#
loop_
_entity.id
_entity.type
_entity.pdbx_description
1 polymer ?
#
loop_
_entity_poly.entity_id
_entity_poly.type
_entity_poly.pdbx_seq_one_letter_code
_entity_poly.pdbx_strand_id
1 'polypeptide(L)' 'LGLAAVQGTARSHGGLVRAEDDPEGGACFRLLLPTQPDIEPPAPAPRRLPRRRERGTILLVDDEP' A
#
# COMPACT_ATOMS: atom_id res chain seq x y z
N LEU A 1 16.33 17.03 1.19
CA LEU A 1 15.72 17.34 -0.14
C LEU A 1 14.58 16.38 -0.48
N GLY A 2 14.79 15.06 -0.47
CA GLY A 2 13.76 14.06 -0.83
C GLY A 2 12.43 14.20 -0.07
N LEU A 3 12.44 14.18 1.26
CA LEU A 3 11.21 14.30 2.06
C LEU A 3 10.52 15.67 1.95
N ALA A 4 11.29 16.74 1.73
CA ALA A 4 10.72 18.06 1.47
C ALA A 4 9.96 18.09 0.14
N ALA A 5 10.49 17.44 -0.91
CA ALA A 5 9.80 17.28 -2.18
C ALA A 5 8.54 16.42 -2.03
N VAL A 6 8.60 15.30 -1.29
CA VAL A 6 7.43 14.46 -0.98
C VAL A 6 6.34 15.26 -0.28
N GLN A 7 6.71 16.07 0.73
CA GLN A 7 5.75 16.91 1.44
C GLN A 7 5.14 17.99 0.54
N GLY A 8 5.94 18.59 -0.35
CA GLY A 8 5.45 19.52 -1.37
C GLY A 8 4.43 18.88 -2.31
N THR A 9 4.75 17.69 -2.83
CA THR A 9 3.85 16.90 -3.70
C THR A 9 2.57 16.51 -2.98
N ALA A 10 2.65 16.00 -1.74
CA ALA A 10 1.45 15.64 -0.98
C ALA A 10 0.52 16.86 -0.82
N ARG A 11 1.08 18.01 -0.41
CA ARG A 11 0.30 19.26 -0.25
C ARG A 11 -0.30 19.76 -1.56
N SER A 12 0.42 19.67 -2.68
CA SER A 12 -0.11 20.12 -3.98
C SER A 12 -1.30 19.28 -4.45
N HIS A 13 -1.46 18.06 -3.94
CA HIS A 13 -2.58 17.17 -4.22
C HIS A 13 -3.66 17.19 -3.10
N GLY A 14 -3.62 18.18 -2.20
CA GLY A 14 -4.56 18.27 -1.08
C GLY A 14 -4.37 17.20 0.00
N GLY A 15 -3.21 16.52 -0.01
CA GLY A 15 -2.87 15.44 0.90
C GLY A 15 -1.86 15.82 1.98
N LEU A 16 -1.49 14.81 2.76
CA LEU A 16 -0.58 14.90 3.89
C LEU A 16 0.38 13.71 3.90
N VAL A 17 1.64 13.94 4.26
CA VAL A 17 2.62 12.89 4.55
C VAL A 17 3.04 12.96 6.02
N ARG A 18 3.16 11.79 6.67
CA ARG A 18 3.66 11.62 8.03
C ARG A 18 4.74 10.54 8.04
N ALA A 19 5.82 10.79 8.76
CA ALA A 19 6.90 9.83 9.00
C ALA A 19 6.94 9.49 10.48
N GLU A 20 7.06 8.20 10.78
CA GLU A 20 7.19 7.67 12.13
C GLU A 20 8.30 6.63 12.13
N ASP A 21 9.13 6.66 13.17
CA ASP A 21 10.06 5.60 13.52
C ASP A 21 9.48 4.74 14.65
N ASP A 22 9.92 3.50 14.72
CA ASP A 22 9.62 2.62 15.84
C ASP A 22 10.89 2.38 16.67
N PRO A 23 10.83 2.44 18.02
CA PRO A 23 11.99 2.17 18.88
C PRO A 23 12.67 0.82 18.63
N GLU A 24 11.92 -0.19 18.18
CA GLU A 24 12.43 -1.54 17.85
C GLU A 24 13.01 -1.62 16.43
N GLY A 25 12.91 -0.52 15.66
CA GLY A 25 13.51 -0.37 14.34
C GLY A 25 12.49 -0.23 13.21
N GLY A 26 12.98 0.28 12.07
CA GLY A 26 12.16 0.55 10.90
C GLY A 26 11.56 1.96 10.86
N ALA A 27 10.92 2.28 9.75
CA ALA A 27 10.27 3.57 9.54
C ALA A 27 8.98 3.37 8.74
N CYS A 28 7.88 3.96 9.22
CA CYS A 28 6.59 3.99 8.56
C CYS A 28 6.33 5.39 7.99
N PHE A 29 6.15 5.47 6.68
CA PHE A 29 5.70 6.69 6.01
C PHE A 29 4.24 6.52 5.58
N ARG A 30 3.35 7.38 6.06
CA ARG A 30 1.93 7.37 5.72
C ARG A 30 1.57 8.57 4.85
N LEU A 31 0.96 8.30 3.70
CA LEU A 31 0.46 9.31 2.77
C LEU A 31 -1.07 9.27 2.77
N LEU A 32 -1.71 10.38 3.08
CA LEU A 32 -3.15 10.56 3.00
C LEU A 32 -3.45 11.46 1.80
N LEU A 33 -4.32 11.01 0.90
CA LEU A 33 -4.78 11.77 -0.26
C LEU A 33 -6.31 11.85 -0.22
N PRO A 34 -6.90 12.95 -0.71
CA PRO A 34 -8.35 13.03 -0.91
C PRO A 34 -8.82 11.92 -1.85
N THR A 35 -9.90 11.23 -1.47
CA THR A 35 -10.56 10.28 -2.35
C THR A 35 -11.37 11.04 -3.40
N GLN A 36 -11.29 10.63 -4.66
CA GLN A 36 -12.27 11.06 -5.65
C GLN A 36 -13.58 10.27 -5.43
N PRO A 37 -14.75 10.85 -5.75
CA PRO A 37 -16.00 10.09 -5.79
C PRO A 37 -15.84 8.86 -6.68
N ASP A 38 -16.52 7.76 -6.32
CA ASP A 38 -16.37 6.45 -6.95
C ASP A 38 -16.47 6.54 -8.47
N ILE A 39 -15.31 6.53 -9.12
CA ILE A 39 -15.22 6.16 -10.52
C ILE A 39 -15.35 4.64 -10.51
N GLU A 40 -16.45 4.12 -11.02
CA GLU A 40 -16.64 2.68 -11.13
C GLU A 40 -15.42 2.10 -11.87
N PRO A 41 -14.61 1.26 -11.20
CA PRO A 41 -13.45 0.68 -11.85
C PRO A 41 -13.95 -0.13 -13.05
N PRO A 42 -13.21 -0.11 -14.18
CA PRO A 42 -13.56 -0.99 -15.29
C PRO A 42 -13.63 -2.43 -14.78
N ALA A 43 -14.69 -3.14 -15.16
CA ALA A 43 -14.90 -4.51 -14.72
C ALA A 43 -13.63 -5.33 -14.98
N PRO A 44 -13.07 -6.01 -13.96
CA PRO A 44 -11.87 -6.79 -14.15
C PRO A 44 -12.12 -7.84 -15.22
N ALA A 45 -11.16 -8.01 -16.13
CA ALA A 45 -11.23 -9.06 -17.13
C ALA A 45 -11.44 -10.42 -16.42
N PRO A 46 -12.30 -11.30 -16.95
CA PRO A 46 -12.60 -12.58 -16.31
C PRO A 46 -11.31 -13.38 -16.12
N ARG A 47 -10.84 -13.47 -14.87
CA ARG A 47 -9.67 -14.27 -14.51
C ARG A 47 -10.08 -15.74 -14.55
N ARG A 48 -9.47 -16.54 -15.44
CA ARG A 48 -9.55 -18.00 -15.33
C ARG A 48 -8.92 -18.41 -14.01
N LEU A 49 -9.74 -18.65 -13.01
CA LEU A 49 -9.30 -19.32 -11.79
C LEU A 49 -8.86 -20.74 -12.18
N PRO A 50 -7.69 -21.22 -11.73
CA PRO A 50 -7.36 -22.63 -11.87
C PRO A 50 -8.51 -23.45 -11.30
N ARG A 51 -8.91 -24.52 -12.01
CA ARG A 51 -10.03 -25.37 -11.62
C ARG A 51 -9.73 -25.94 -10.23
N ARG A 52 -10.53 -25.52 -9.24
CA ARG A 52 -10.51 -25.92 -7.83
C ARG A 52 -9.25 -25.45 -7.07
N ARG A 53 -9.46 -24.60 -6.05
CA ARG A 53 -8.49 -24.48 -4.95
C ARG A 53 -8.48 -25.82 -4.23
N GLU A 54 -7.45 -26.62 -4.42
CA GLU A 54 -7.20 -27.74 -3.51
C GLU A 54 -6.99 -27.14 -2.11
N ARG A 55 -7.64 -27.71 -1.10
CA ARG A 55 -7.41 -27.28 0.29
C ARG A 55 -5.98 -27.71 0.63
N GLY A 56 -5.16 -26.76 1.07
CA GLY A 56 -3.77 -27.00 1.42
C GLY A 56 -3.33 -26.02 2.51
N THR A 57 -2.24 -26.35 3.17
CA THR A 57 -1.62 -25.51 4.19
C THR A 57 -0.61 -24.58 3.51
N ILE A 58 -0.70 -23.27 3.79
CA ILE A 58 0.34 -22.31 3.40
C ILE A 58 1.31 -22.23 4.57
N LEU A 59 2.55 -22.64 4.35
CA LEU A 59 3.65 -22.44 5.28
C LEU A 59 4.43 -21.19 4.84
N LEU A 60 4.43 -20.16 5.68
CA LEU A 60 5.35 -19.03 5.55
C LEU A 60 6.57 -19.34 6.43
N VAL A 61 7.75 -19.41 5.81
CA VAL A 61 9.03 -19.55 6.52
C VAL A 61 9.78 -18.25 6.30
N ASP A 62 10.25 -17.66 7.39
CA ASP A 62 11.08 -16.46 7.41
C ASP A 62 12.48 -16.86 7.91
N ASP A 63 13.52 -16.41 7.22
CA ASP A 63 14.92 -16.64 7.56
C ASP A 63 15.58 -15.42 8.23
N GLU A 64 14.84 -14.31 8.41
CA GLU A 64 15.30 -13.17 9.18
C GLU A 64 15.23 -13.46 10.71
N PRO A 65 16.23 -13.01 11.50
CA PRO A 65 16.37 -13.31 12.93
C PRO A 65 15.38 -12.57 13.84
#